data_AF-A0A842W5Y1-F1
#
_entry.id   AF-A0A842W5Y1-F1
#
_cell.length_a   1.000
_cell.length_b   1.000
_cell.length_c   1.000
_cell.angle_alpha   90.00
_cell.angle_beta   90.00
_cell.angle_gamma   90.00
#
_symmetry.space_group_name_H-M   'P 1'
#
loop_
_entity.id
_entity.type
_entity.pdbx_description
1 polymer ?
#
loop_
_entity_poly.entity_id
_entity_poly.type
_entity_poly.pdbx_seq_one_letter_code
_entity_poly.pdbx_strand_id
1 'polypeptide(L)'
;MKYNKRKFYKINFAIIISMIFVVGIFSNINMILMGNENFISEQDVNSPESSEVPVGLIAMWSGLLNDIPTGWALCNGSGGTPDLRNRFLFGVSESDPIEAIGGLDSHNHTYSEVPKHSHAVNDPAHSHSINATTYEVDTGPDPIMICDDMMIGPCITYPSDTYIATELNGSTDCSTDNSTKLPPYYELAYIQKISTNAVVPKGLIMIWTDLISEVPEGWVICNGSDNTPNLTERFIRGVENSIDPGNKGGFKEHNHTYTMVPEHSHSITEGSHLHFFYSQEISVDFTGGTIEVYNCQPGGMPFSTNANDTDITLDEFGEDVCMTDNASSMPPYYEVKYIMKNNTEDILPVDVIGIWANDGEVIPNTFDYCDGLLGRPNLTNRFVYGAPVGVEAGGKGGFFEHNHTYTCIPRHTHTIFDPTHEHTVEAMPYFLVPGSPGIFAKFWDPDNGNEFCWTTEDTTGLTINEEGIDVCETDNATSMPPYFTVHFIQHTNTPPEAGNVGFVDTTLYTDNDIIASYLYSDDDTDPESGSEVRWYRNNIYQPQLDDLIIVQSEWTNKSDEWNYTLRPRDGKEFGRLVHSGKVTIMNTDPEANNIALDPGNPYT
;
A
#
# COMPACT_ATOMS: atom_id res chain seq x y z
N MET A 1 -83.74 19.47 -34.32
CA MET A 1 -84.05 19.95 -32.95
C MET A 1 -82.88 20.75 -32.41
N LYS A 2 -83.08 21.49 -31.31
CA LYS A 2 -82.15 22.36 -30.55
C LYS A 2 -80.66 22.38 -30.95
N TYR A 3 -80.18 23.57 -31.31
CA TYR A 3 -78.78 24.01 -31.14
C TYR A 3 -78.28 23.76 -29.72
N ASN A 4 -76.95 23.68 -29.55
CA ASN A 4 -76.32 24.47 -28.49
C ASN A 4 -74.92 24.96 -28.91
N LYS A 5 -74.61 26.24 -28.63
CA LYS A 5 -73.29 26.84 -28.91
C LYS A 5 -72.47 26.83 -27.62
N ARG A 6 -71.21 26.41 -27.64
CA ARG A 6 -70.24 26.82 -26.62
C ARG A 6 -69.65 28.17 -27.02
N LYS A 7 -69.54 29.08 -26.05
CA LYS A 7 -69.05 30.46 -26.25
C LYS A 7 -67.54 30.49 -25.97
N PHE A 8 -66.82 31.25 -26.78
CA PHE A 8 -65.57 31.87 -26.32
C PHE A 8 -65.92 32.92 -25.25
N TYR A 9 -65.14 32.97 -24.18
CA TYR A 9 -65.14 34.08 -23.23
C TYR A 9 -63.78 34.77 -23.32
N LYS A 10 -63.77 36.05 -23.73
CA LYS A 10 -62.63 36.93 -23.44
C LYS A 10 -62.65 37.22 -21.94
N ILE A 11 -61.51 37.04 -21.28
CA ILE A 11 -61.25 37.55 -19.94
C ILE A 11 -60.41 38.82 -20.12
N ASN A 12 -60.76 39.90 -19.43
CA ASN A 12 -60.06 41.18 -19.57
C ASN A 12 -58.74 41.14 -18.79
N PHE A 13 -57.66 41.57 -19.44
CA PHE A 13 -56.34 41.70 -18.83
C PHE A 13 -56.23 43.05 -18.09
N ALA A 14 -56.76 43.09 -16.87
CA ALA A 14 -56.65 44.23 -15.95
C ALA A 14 -56.85 43.75 -14.50
N ILE A 15 -56.22 44.43 -13.54
CA ILE A 15 -56.30 44.17 -12.09
C ILE A 15 -55.54 42.90 -11.62
N ILE A 16 -54.23 42.80 -11.88
CA ILE A 16 -53.25 42.21 -10.94
C ILE A 16 -51.93 43.03 -10.95
N ILE A 17 -52.01 44.34 -10.64
CA ILE A 17 -50.83 45.16 -10.28
C ILE A 17 -51.21 46.05 -9.08
N SER A 18 -51.51 45.41 -7.93
CA SER A 18 -51.59 46.08 -6.62
C SER A 18 -51.71 45.04 -5.49
N MET A 19 -50.61 44.34 -5.18
CA MET A 19 -50.32 43.67 -3.89
C MET A 19 -49.06 42.78 -4.02
N ILE A 20 -47.88 43.38 -3.87
CA ILE A 20 -46.67 42.82 -3.22
C ILE A 20 -45.84 44.02 -2.78
N PHE A 21 -45.85 44.27 -1.47
CA PHE A 21 -44.94 45.15 -0.73
C PHE A 21 -45.06 44.73 0.74
N VAL A 22 -43.94 44.67 1.48
CA VAL A 22 -43.82 44.02 2.82
C VAL A 22 -44.05 42.50 2.72
N VAL A 23 -43.01 41.66 2.64
CA VAL A 23 -41.95 41.39 3.64
C VAL A 23 -40.63 41.06 2.93
N GLY A 24 -39.48 41.45 3.50
CA GLY A 24 -38.16 41.14 2.93
C GLY A 24 -37.52 39.87 3.50
N ILE A 25 -37.13 38.96 2.61
CA ILE A 25 -36.08 37.95 2.81
C ILE A 25 -35.25 37.95 1.51
N PHE A 26 -33.92 38.05 1.61
CA PHE A 26 -33.03 37.91 0.45
C PHE A 26 -32.81 36.44 0.12
N SER A 27 -32.96 36.07 -1.15
CA SER A 27 -32.51 34.80 -1.75
C SER A 27 -32.40 35.05 -3.26
N ASN A 28 -31.30 34.60 -3.87
CA ASN A 28 -30.97 34.98 -5.25
C ASN A 28 -31.97 34.39 -6.26
N ILE A 29 -32.59 35.24 -7.06
CA ILE A 29 -33.37 34.88 -8.25
C ILE A 29 -33.01 35.88 -9.35
N ASN A 30 -32.23 35.46 -10.34
CA ASN A 30 -31.95 36.25 -11.54
C ASN A 30 -33.21 36.31 -12.42
N MET A 31 -34.05 37.32 -12.17
CA MET A 31 -35.32 37.51 -12.87
C MET A 31 -35.11 38.28 -14.17
N ILE A 32 -34.89 37.56 -15.27
CA ILE A 32 -34.74 38.15 -16.61
C ILE A 32 -36.08 38.80 -17.04
N LEU A 33 -36.14 40.13 -16.97
CA LEU A 33 -37.26 40.92 -17.49
C LEU A 33 -37.11 41.13 -19.01
N MET A 34 -37.54 40.15 -19.81
CA MET A 34 -37.64 40.33 -21.26
C MET A 34 -38.79 41.28 -21.64
N GLY A 35 -38.43 42.46 -22.15
CA GLY A 35 -39.36 43.36 -22.84
C GLY A 35 -39.57 42.97 -24.31
N ASN A 36 -40.76 43.29 -24.83
CA ASN A 36 -41.25 43.05 -26.20
C ASN A 36 -41.50 41.59 -26.63
N GLU A 37 -42.77 41.29 -26.92
CA GLU A 37 -43.19 40.04 -27.56
C GLU A 37 -42.68 39.94 -29.01
N ASN A 38 -41.71 39.07 -29.25
CA ASN A 38 -41.57 38.38 -30.53
C ASN A 38 -41.53 36.88 -30.26
N PHE A 39 -42.62 36.18 -30.58
CA PHE A 39 -42.69 34.72 -30.47
C PHE A 39 -41.76 34.06 -31.48
N ILE A 40 -40.55 33.73 -31.04
CA ILE A 40 -39.78 32.62 -31.61
C ILE A 40 -40.53 31.33 -31.23
N SER A 41 -40.66 30.39 -32.16
CA SER A 41 -41.33 29.10 -31.91
C SER A 41 -40.51 28.23 -30.95
N GLU A 42 -41.19 27.37 -30.18
CA GLU A 42 -40.56 26.29 -29.37
C GLU A 42 -40.06 25.13 -30.26
N GLN A 43 -39.21 25.47 -31.23
CA GLN A 43 -38.37 24.58 -32.01
C GLN A 43 -37.09 25.37 -32.34
N ASP A 44 -35.94 24.72 -32.22
CA ASP A 44 -34.59 25.30 -32.32
C ASP A 44 -34.19 26.22 -31.15
N VAL A 45 -34.70 25.93 -29.94
CA VAL A 45 -33.83 25.99 -28.75
C VAL A 45 -32.92 24.78 -28.87
N ASN A 46 -31.61 24.99 -29.05
CA ASN A 46 -30.64 23.91 -28.98
C ASN A 46 -30.80 23.20 -27.63
N SER A 47 -30.73 21.87 -27.65
CA SER A 47 -30.42 21.12 -26.42
C SER A 47 -29.15 21.73 -25.80
N PRO A 48 -28.99 21.78 -24.47
CA PRO A 48 -27.64 21.82 -23.91
C PRO A 48 -26.83 20.72 -24.61
N GLU A 49 -25.63 21.05 -25.07
CA GLU A 49 -24.82 20.10 -25.82
C GLU A 49 -24.37 18.95 -24.91
N SER A 50 -23.96 17.83 -25.51
CA SER A 50 -23.95 16.55 -24.80
C SER A 50 -22.89 16.47 -23.72
N SER A 51 -23.32 16.33 -22.45
CA SER A 51 -22.59 15.78 -21.28
C SER A 51 -21.10 15.58 -21.55
N GLU A 52 -20.30 16.61 -21.23
CA GLU A 52 -18.89 16.77 -21.63
C GLU A 52 -17.97 15.61 -21.23
N VAL A 53 -18.42 14.79 -20.28
CA VAL A 53 -17.76 13.53 -19.92
C VAL A 53 -17.52 12.69 -21.19
N PRO A 54 -16.27 12.43 -21.55
CA PRO A 54 -15.95 11.79 -22.82
C PRO A 54 -16.33 10.30 -22.81
N VAL A 55 -16.75 9.81 -23.98
CA VAL A 55 -16.87 8.36 -24.22
C VAL A 55 -15.48 7.75 -24.09
N GLY A 56 -15.36 6.62 -23.39
CA GLY A 56 -14.09 6.02 -22.99
C GLY A 56 -13.66 6.34 -21.56
N LEU A 57 -14.18 7.41 -20.92
CA LEU A 57 -13.81 7.74 -19.54
C LEU A 57 -14.26 6.63 -18.57
N ILE A 58 -13.34 6.20 -17.71
CA ILE A 58 -13.59 5.23 -16.65
C ILE A 58 -13.67 5.94 -15.30
N ALA A 59 -14.65 5.54 -14.50
CA ALA A 59 -14.94 6.05 -13.17
C ALA A 59 -15.27 4.89 -12.22
N MET A 60 -15.38 5.19 -10.92
CA MET A 60 -15.73 4.20 -9.90
C MET A 60 -17.22 4.28 -9.54
N TRP A 61 -17.79 3.14 -9.14
CA TRP A 61 -19.20 2.97 -8.82
C TRP A 61 -19.35 2.10 -7.57
N SER A 62 -20.17 2.57 -6.62
CA SER A 62 -20.51 1.84 -5.39
C SER A 62 -21.99 1.44 -5.29
N GLY A 63 -22.78 1.63 -6.35
CA GLY A 63 -24.13 1.10 -6.45
C GLY A 63 -24.11 -0.39 -6.84
N LEU A 64 -25.28 -1.02 -6.89
CA LEU A 64 -25.38 -2.41 -7.34
C LEU A 64 -24.96 -2.55 -8.81
N LEU A 65 -24.47 -3.73 -9.20
CA LEU A 65 -24.08 -4.03 -10.58
C LEU A 65 -25.28 -4.02 -11.54
N ASN A 66 -26.48 -4.34 -11.05
CA ASN A 66 -27.72 -4.27 -11.82
C ASN A 66 -28.27 -2.83 -11.97
N ASP A 67 -27.76 -1.89 -11.16
CA ASP A 67 -28.15 -0.47 -11.18
C ASP A 67 -27.17 0.39 -11.99
N ILE A 68 -26.21 -0.22 -12.71
CA ILE A 68 -25.26 0.51 -13.58
C ILE A 68 -26.06 1.32 -14.63
N PRO A 69 -25.92 2.66 -14.67
CA PRO A 69 -26.79 3.52 -15.47
C PRO A 69 -26.68 3.32 -16.99
N THR A 70 -27.79 3.56 -17.70
CA THR A 70 -27.85 3.42 -19.16
C THR A 70 -26.83 4.32 -19.85
N GLY A 71 -25.99 3.72 -20.71
CA GLY A 71 -24.90 4.42 -21.40
C GLY A 71 -23.55 4.38 -20.66
N TRP A 72 -23.51 3.74 -19.49
CA TRP A 72 -22.29 3.24 -18.85
C TRP A 72 -22.24 1.69 -18.94
N ALA A 73 -21.05 1.10 -18.85
CA ALA A 73 -20.85 -0.35 -18.83
C ALA A 73 -19.77 -0.75 -17.82
N LEU A 74 -19.88 -1.96 -17.24
CA LEU A 74 -18.89 -2.54 -16.34
C LEU A 74 -17.60 -2.90 -17.08
N CYS A 75 -16.44 -2.46 -16.58
CA CYS A 75 -15.12 -2.79 -17.13
C CYS A 75 -14.74 -4.25 -16.84
N ASN A 76 -15.21 -5.16 -17.68
CA ASN A 76 -15.06 -6.62 -17.53
C ASN A 76 -14.59 -7.35 -18.80
N GLY A 77 -14.01 -6.64 -19.77
CA GLY A 77 -13.63 -7.21 -21.08
C GLY A 77 -14.77 -7.35 -22.08
N SER A 78 -16.02 -7.03 -21.70
CA SER A 78 -17.19 -7.13 -22.60
C SER A 78 -17.46 -5.82 -23.32
N GLY A 79 -17.96 -5.92 -24.57
CA GLY A 79 -18.43 -4.76 -25.34
C GLY A 79 -17.34 -3.78 -25.79
N GLY A 80 -16.05 -4.10 -25.59
CA GLY A 80 -14.93 -3.20 -25.84
C GLY A 80 -14.38 -2.52 -24.57
N THR A 81 -15.00 -2.73 -23.40
CA THR A 81 -14.45 -2.24 -22.13
C THR A 81 -13.20 -3.04 -21.70
N PRO A 82 -12.21 -2.44 -21.01
CA PRO A 82 -11.08 -3.17 -20.44
C PRO A 82 -11.52 -4.10 -19.29
N ASP A 83 -10.70 -5.11 -18.94
CA ASP A 83 -11.02 -6.06 -17.86
C ASP A 83 -10.32 -5.70 -16.53
N LEU A 84 -10.97 -4.84 -15.74
CA LEU A 84 -10.46 -4.30 -14.49
C LEU A 84 -10.90 -5.10 -13.25
N ARG A 85 -11.59 -6.22 -13.43
CA ARG A 85 -12.09 -7.07 -12.32
C ARG A 85 -10.96 -7.68 -11.51
N ASN A 86 -11.13 -7.74 -10.19
CA ASN A 86 -10.15 -8.26 -9.23
C ASN A 86 -8.77 -7.54 -9.21
N ARG A 87 -8.62 -6.40 -9.93
CA ARG A 87 -7.37 -5.64 -10.10
C ARG A 87 -7.35 -4.31 -9.36
N PHE A 88 -6.14 -3.81 -9.12
CA PHE A 88 -5.82 -2.44 -8.72
C PHE A 88 -5.37 -1.62 -9.93
N LEU A 89 -5.55 -0.29 -9.91
CA LEU A 89 -5.12 0.58 -11.01
C LEU A 89 -3.74 1.18 -10.73
N PHE A 90 -2.80 0.95 -11.65
CA PHE A 90 -1.44 1.48 -11.60
C PHE A 90 -1.25 2.54 -12.68
N GLY A 91 -0.92 3.76 -12.26
CA GLY A 91 -0.69 4.88 -13.18
C GLY A 91 0.64 4.74 -13.91
N VAL A 92 0.65 4.93 -15.23
CA VAL A 92 1.87 4.94 -16.06
C VAL A 92 2.02 6.26 -16.81
N SER A 93 3.17 6.52 -17.44
CA SER A 93 3.39 7.75 -18.23
C SER A 93 2.73 7.66 -19.62
N GLU A 94 2.59 8.80 -20.31
CA GLU A 94 2.14 8.85 -21.72
C GLU A 94 2.97 7.92 -22.64
N SER A 95 4.26 7.77 -22.36
CA SER A 95 5.17 6.91 -23.15
C SER A 95 5.13 5.42 -22.80
N ASP A 96 4.40 5.03 -21.76
CA ASP A 96 4.28 3.64 -21.30
C ASP A 96 2.98 2.98 -21.81
N PRO A 97 2.98 1.66 -22.07
CA PRO A 97 1.77 0.95 -22.50
C PRO A 97 0.72 0.86 -21.37
N ILE A 98 -0.49 1.32 -21.69
CA ILE A 98 -1.70 0.98 -20.94
C ILE A 98 -2.16 -0.46 -21.24
N GLU A 99 -3.15 -0.95 -20.50
CA GLU A 99 -3.68 -2.32 -20.58
C GLU A 99 -2.71 -3.46 -20.20
N ALA A 100 -1.49 -3.13 -19.76
CA ALA A 100 -0.54 -4.10 -19.25
C ALA A 100 -0.98 -4.62 -17.87
N ILE A 101 -0.80 -5.92 -17.67
CA ILE A 101 -1.20 -6.67 -16.47
C ILE A 101 0.05 -7.21 -15.78
N GLY A 102 0.12 -7.05 -14.46
CA GLY A 102 1.20 -7.58 -13.63
C GLY A 102 0.83 -7.65 -12.16
N GLY A 103 1.84 -7.85 -11.30
CA GLY A 103 1.67 -8.05 -9.87
C GLY A 103 1.11 -9.42 -9.50
N LEU A 104 1.11 -9.73 -8.20
CA LEU A 104 0.70 -11.03 -7.65
C LEU A 104 -0.26 -10.83 -6.47
N ASP A 105 -1.20 -11.74 -6.28
CA ASP A 105 -2.08 -11.76 -5.10
C ASP A 105 -1.41 -12.43 -3.90
N SER A 106 -0.66 -13.49 -4.16
CA SER A 106 0.19 -14.20 -3.21
C SER A 106 1.65 -14.22 -3.66
N HIS A 107 2.55 -14.23 -2.69
CA HIS A 107 3.96 -14.49 -2.90
C HIS A 107 4.52 -15.28 -1.71
N ASN A 108 5.76 -15.71 -1.84
CA ASN A 108 6.63 -16.25 -0.81
C ASN A 108 7.99 -15.55 -0.90
N HIS A 109 8.82 -15.79 0.11
CA HIS A 109 10.20 -15.35 0.18
C HIS A 109 11.14 -16.55 0.17
N THR A 110 12.34 -16.42 -0.40
CA THR A 110 13.45 -17.36 -0.20
C THR A 110 14.43 -16.86 0.86
N TYR A 111 15.15 -17.78 1.48
CA TYR A 111 16.21 -17.47 2.45
C TYR A 111 17.24 -18.60 2.53
N SER A 112 18.48 -18.23 2.82
CA SER A 112 19.66 -19.11 2.87
C SER A 112 20.51 -18.91 4.12
N GLU A 113 20.03 -18.13 5.09
CA GLU A 113 20.70 -17.85 6.37
C GLU A 113 19.90 -18.44 7.53
N VAL A 114 20.55 -18.65 8.68
CA VAL A 114 19.90 -19.15 9.90
C VAL A 114 20.20 -18.22 11.08
N PRO A 115 19.18 -17.87 11.89
CA PRO A 115 19.40 -17.11 13.12
C PRO A 115 20.32 -17.87 14.08
N LYS A 116 21.09 -17.11 14.84
CA LYS A 116 22.09 -17.62 15.79
C LYS A 116 21.45 -18.40 16.94
N HIS A 117 21.92 -19.63 17.18
CA HIS A 117 21.35 -20.50 18.19
C HIS A 117 22.34 -21.55 18.73
N SER A 118 21.96 -22.17 19.86
CA SER A 118 22.72 -23.20 20.57
C SER A 118 21.83 -24.43 20.84
N HIS A 119 22.46 -25.62 20.84
CA HIS A 119 21.84 -26.90 21.18
C HIS A 119 22.49 -27.52 22.41
N ALA A 120 21.74 -28.36 23.12
CA ALA A 120 22.27 -29.22 24.19
C ALA A 120 22.59 -30.62 23.62
N VAL A 121 23.85 -31.03 23.69
CA VAL A 121 24.27 -32.39 23.28
C VAL A 121 24.14 -33.34 24.47
N ASN A 122 23.60 -34.54 24.21
CA ASN A 122 23.51 -35.63 25.17
C ASN A 122 24.07 -36.91 24.55
N ASP A 123 25.36 -37.20 24.80
CA ASP A 123 25.95 -38.51 24.52
C ASP A 123 25.31 -39.55 25.47
N PRO A 124 24.62 -40.59 24.96
CA PRO A 124 23.97 -41.61 25.79
C PRO A 124 24.91 -42.52 26.61
N ALA A 125 26.23 -42.34 26.48
CA ALA A 125 27.31 -43.20 26.96
C ALA A 125 27.45 -44.51 26.17
N HIS A 126 28.64 -44.73 25.62
CA HIS A 126 28.97 -45.86 24.77
C HIS A 126 30.19 -46.65 25.30
N SER A 127 30.50 -47.80 24.69
CA SER A 127 31.52 -48.75 25.16
C SER A 127 32.28 -49.39 24.01
N HIS A 128 33.61 -49.42 24.11
CA HIS A 128 34.48 -50.08 23.13
C HIS A 128 35.01 -51.43 23.64
N SER A 129 35.70 -52.19 22.79
CA SER A 129 36.38 -53.44 23.19
C SER A 129 37.83 -53.48 22.67
N ILE A 130 38.76 -53.90 23.53
CA ILE A 130 40.18 -54.05 23.18
C ILE A 130 40.47 -55.50 22.85
N ASN A 131 40.91 -55.78 21.62
CA ASN A 131 41.49 -57.07 21.25
C ASN A 131 43.02 -56.99 21.31
N ALA A 132 43.60 -57.31 22.47
CA ALA A 132 45.05 -57.39 22.63
C ALA A 132 45.58 -58.74 22.12
N THR A 133 46.24 -58.75 20.96
CA THR A 133 46.96 -59.95 20.48
C THR A 133 48.32 -60.06 21.17
N THR A 134 48.49 -61.06 22.03
CA THR A 134 49.80 -61.42 22.58
C THR A 134 50.72 -61.96 21.48
N TYR A 135 51.97 -61.50 21.46
CA TYR A 135 52.99 -62.01 20.55
C TYR A 135 53.92 -62.96 21.30
N GLU A 136 53.94 -64.24 20.91
CA GLU A 136 54.80 -65.24 21.53
C GLU A 136 56.28 -64.95 21.26
N VAL A 137 57.07 -64.82 22.32
CA VAL A 137 58.54 -64.84 22.24
C VAL A 137 59.02 -66.15 22.85
N ASP A 138 59.23 -67.15 22.00
CA ASP A 138 59.85 -68.42 22.41
C ASP A 138 61.25 -68.14 22.97
N THR A 139 61.42 -68.41 24.27
CA THR A 139 62.67 -68.25 25.01
C THR A 139 63.21 -69.58 25.55
N GLY A 140 62.72 -70.71 25.04
CA GLY A 140 63.34 -72.01 25.25
C GLY A 140 62.80 -72.84 26.44
N PRO A 141 63.60 -73.77 26.99
CA PRO A 141 63.11 -75.09 27.36
C PRO A 141 62.54 -75.26 28.78
N ASP A 142 62.19 -74.19 29.49
CA ASP A 142 61.61 -74.26 30.84
C ASP A 142 60.08 -73.99 30.82
N PRO A 143 59.25 -74.83 31.48
CA PRO A 143 57.80 -74.76 31.37
C PRO A 143 57.22 -73.65 32.27
N ILE A 144 57.17 -72.43 31.75
CA ILE A 144 56.36 -71.34 32.33
C ILE A 144 54.87 -71.71 32.15
N MET A 145 54.07 -71.54 33.21
CA MET A 145 52.62 -71.70 33.10
C MET A 145 52.05 -70.59 32.22
N ILE A 146 51.39 -70.98 31.14
CA ILE A 146 50.61 -70.08 30.29
C ILE A 146 49.40 -69.60 31.11
N CYS A 147 49.25 -68.29 31.23
CA CYS A 147 48.02 -67.66 31.72
C CYS A 147 46.96 -67.73 30.62
N ASP A 148 46.30 -68.89 30.51
CA ASP A 148 45.18 -69.11 29.61
C ASP A 148 43.99 -68.23 30.04
N ASP A 149 43.34 -67.58 29.07
CA ASP A 149 42.29 -66.55 29.25
C ASP A 149 42.56 -65.51 30.37
N MET A 150 43.40 -64.49 30.08
CA MET A 150 43.25 -63.21 30.77
C MET A 150 41.99 -62.49 30.25
N MET A 151 40.81 -62.95 30.69
CA MET A 151 39.55 -62.26 30.45
C MET A 151 39.57 -60.89 31.13
N ILE A 152 39.91 -59.86 30.35
CA ILE A 152 39.62 -58.48 30.68
C ILE A 152 38.09 -58.38 30.77
N GLY A 153 37.58 -58.12 31.98
CA GLY A 153 36.14 -58.05 32.23
C GLY A 153 35.48 -56.93 31.43
N PRO A 154 34.15 -56.97 31.24
CA PRO A 154 33.43 -55.94 30.48
C PRO A 154 33.67 -54.56 31.10
N CYS A 155 34.32 -53.68 30.34
CA CYS A 155 34.51 -52.29 30.73
C CYS A 155 33.17 -51.55 30.65
N ILE A 156 32.93 -50.67 31.63
CA ILE A 156 31.78 -49.77 31.67
C ILE A 156 32.33 -48.35 31.71
N THR A 157 32.25 -47.69 30.56
CA THR A 157 32.69 -46.31 30.34
C THR A 157 31.53 -45.32 30.48
N TYR A 158 31.89 -44.06 30.71
CA TYR A 158 31.00 -42.89 30.73
C TYR A 158 31.50 -41.91 29.64
N PRO A 159 30.64 -41.01 29.11
CA PRO A 159 30.75 -40.52 27.73
C PRO A 159 31.89 -39.55 27.45
N SER A 160 32.60 -39.77 26.33
CA SER A 160 33.43 -38.85 25.54
C SER A 160 33.93 -39.55 24.26
N ASP A 161 34.39 -38.93 23.16
CA ASP A 161 34.26 -37.59 22.53
C ASP A 161 34.16 -37.83 21.00
N THR A 162 33.61 -36.92 20.19
CA THR A 162 33.37 -37.15 18.74
C THR A 162 33.65 -35.89 17.89
N TYR A 163 34.31 -36.06 16.73
CA TYR A 163 34.46 -34.99 15.71
C TYR A 163 34.10 -35.47 14.29
N ILE A 164 33.91 -34.54 13.34
CA ILE A 164 32.72 -34.58 12.45
C ILE A 164 33.02 -34.86 10.95
N ALA A 165 32.05 -35.54 10.28
CA ALA A 165 31.46 -35.21 8.95
C ALA A 165 31.51 -36.27 7.82
N THR A 166 30.33 -36.64 7.29
CA THR A 166 29.92 -36.33 5.89
C THR A 166 28.42 -36.57 5.61
N GLU A 167 27.81 -35.60 4.91
CA GLU A 167 26.56 -35.65 4.10
C GLU A 167 25.28 -36.34 4.64
N LEU A 168 24.17 -35.58 4.75
CA LEU A 168 22.85 -35.99 4.22
C LEU A 168 21.77 -34.87 4.20
N ASN A 169 21.39 -34.44 2.99
CA ASN A 169 20.10 -33.80 2.63
C ASN A 169 19.59 -32.61 3.47
N GLY A 170 20.27 -31.47 3.43
CA GLY A 170 19.61 -30.17 3.60
C GLY A 170 18.83 -29.74 2.34
N SER A 171 18.00 -28.70 2.45
CA SER A 171 17.50 -27.96 1.26
C SER A 171 18.39 -26.74 1.06
N THR A 172 19.01 -26.62 -0.12
CA THR A 172 19.81 -25.44 -0.48
C THR A 172 18.96 -24.20 -0.68
N ASP A 173 17.70 -24.40 -1.06
CA ASP A 173 16.70 -23.36 -1.28
C ASP A 173 15.59 -23.55 -0.23
N CYS A 174 15.57 -22.69 0.79
CA CYS A 174 14.45 -22.61 1.74
C CYS A 174 13.55 -21.43 1.40
N SER A 175 12.28 -21.56 1.77
CA SER A 175 11.26 -20.58 1.43
C SER A 175 10.11 -20.56 2.44
N THR A 176 9.45 -19.41 2.54
CA THR A 176 8.28 -19.18 3.40
C THR A 176 6.99 -19.65 2.73
N ASP A 177 5.88 -19.66 3.46
CA ASP A 177 4.58 -20.02 2.87
C ASP A 177 4.17 -19.03 1.77
N ASN A 178 3.68 -19.57 0.64
CA ASN A 178 3.08 -18.75 -0.41
C ASN A 178 1.61 -18.47 -0.06
N SER A 179 1.29 -17.24 0.36
CA SER A 179 -0.09 -16.85 0.69
C SER A 179 -0.40 -15.39 0.33
N THR A 180 -1.69 -15.07 0.32
CA THR A 180 -2.23 -13.81 -0.22
C THR A 180 -1.92 -12.60 0.67
N LYS A 181 -1.05 -11.69 0.23
CA LYS A 181 -0.56 -10.53 1.02
C LYS A 181 -1.02 -9.17 0.46
N LEU A 182 -2.30 -9.06 0.09
CA LEU A 182 -2.83 -7.84 -0.50
C LEU A 182 -2.78 -6.62 0.46
N PRO A 183 -2.51 -5.40 -0.04
CA PRO A 183 -2.63 -4.16 0.74
C PRO A 183 -4.08 -3.84 1.13
N PRO A 184 -4.34 -2.92 2.07
CA PRO A 184 -5.69 -2.59 2.52
C PRO A 184 -6.55 -2.07 1.37
N TYR A 185 -7.65 -2.74 1.05
CA TYR A 185 -8.48 -2.42 -0.11
C TYR A 185 -9.96 -2.24 0.19
N TYR A 186 -10.64 -1.56 -0.73
CA TYR A 186 -12.09 -1.50 -0.88
C TYR A 186 -12.47 -1.95 -2.29
N GLU A 187 -13.47 -2.82 -2.44
CA GLU A 187 -13.95 -3.27 -3.75
C GLU A 187 -15.07 -2.37 -4.30
N LEU A 188 -14.81 -1.79 -5.48
CA LEU A 188 -15.75 -0.97 -6.26
C LEU A 188 -15.90 -1.53 -7.68
N ALA A 189 -16.99 -1.17 -8.36
CA ALA A 189 -17.11 -1.40 -9.79
C ALA A 189 -16.40 -0.28 -10.55
N TYR A 190 -15.57 -0.64 -11.53
CA TYR A 190 -15.09 0.31 -12.53
C TYR A 190 -16.09 0.31 -13.69
N ILE A 191 -16.59 1.49 -14.06
CA ILE A 191 -17.55 1.65 -15.15
C ILE A 191 -17.04 2.67 -16.18
N GLN A 192 -17.27 2.38 -17.46
CA GLN A 192 -16.86 3.20 -18.60
C GLN A 192 -18.07 3.87 -19.26
N LYS A 193 -17.96 5.15 -19.64
CA LYS A 193 -18.99 5.83 -20.46
C LYS A 193 -18.90 5.31 -21.90
N ILE A 194 -19.97 4.69 -22.40
CA ILE A 194 -20.05 4.06 -23.73
C ILE A 194 -21.02 4.76 -24.70
N SER A 195 -21.60 5.89 -24.29
CA SER A 195 -22.58 6.66 -25.07
C SER A 195 -22.43 8.15 -24.79
N THR A 196 -22.42 8.98 -25.84
CA THR A 196 -22.35 10.45 -25.72
C THR A 196 -23.49 11.00 -24.86
N ASN A 197 -24.67 10.41 -25.00
CA ASN A 197 -25.90 10.84 -24.33
C ASN A 197 -26.07 10.22 -22.92
N ALA A 198 -25.01 9.63 -22.35
CA ALA A 198 -25.03 9.08 -20.99
C ALA A 198 -24.72 10.17 -19.97
N VAL A 199 -25.66 10.41 -19.06
CA VAL A 199 -25.51 11.42 -18.01
C VAL A 199 -24.52 10.98 -16.91
N VAL A 200 -23.95 11.93 -16.18
CA VAL A 200 -23.15 11.69 -14.97
C VAL A 200 -24.07 11.26 -13.81
N PRO A 201 -24.02 10.00 -13.34
CA PRO A 201 -25.03 9.50 -12.42
C PRO A 201 -24.72 9.84 -10.95
N LYS A 202 -25.78 10.02 -10.15
CA LYS A 202 -25.66 9.99 -8.68
C LYS A 202 -25.05 8.65 -8.25
N GLY A 203 -24.02 8.69 -7.40
CA GLY A 203 -23.25 7.52 -6.98
C GLY A 203 -21.99 7.25 -7.79
N LEU A 204 -21.71 8.02 -8.85
CA LEU A 204 -20.40 8.04 -9.50
C LEU A 204 -19.34 8.54 -8.51
N ILE A 205 -18.18 7.89 -8.49
CA ILE A 205 -17.03 8.24 -7.65
C ILE A 205 -15.85 8.61 -8.55
N MET A 206 -15.30 9.80 -8.31
CA MET A 206 -14.12 10.35 -8.98
C MET A 206 -12.97 10.55 -7.99
N ILE A 207 -11.76 10.67 -8.52
CA ILE A 207 -10.55 11.01 -7.75
C ILE A 207 -10.47 12.54 -7.61
N TRP A 208 -10.12 13.03 -6.41
CA TRP A 208 -9.99 14.45 -6.09
C TRP A 208 -8.65 14.72 -5.40
N THR A 209 -7.89 15.69 -5.92
CA THR A 209 -6.58 16.06 -5.37
C THR A 209 -6.53 17.45 -4.76
N ASP A 210 -7.31 18.41 -5.28
CA ASP A 210 -7.39 19.77 -4.73
C ASP A 210 -8.05 19.81 -3.33
N LEU A 211 -8.10 20.96 -2.67
CA LEU A 211 -8.44 21.11 -1.25
C LEU A 211 -9.77 20.47 -0.82
N ILE A 212 -9.85 19.99 0.43
CA ILE A 212 -11.10 19.51 1.06
C ILE A 212 -12.17 20.61 1.12
N SER A 213 -11.75 21.87 1.26
CA SER A 213 -12.65 23.04 1.27
C SER A 213 -13.18 23.44 -0.10
N GLU A 214 -12.61 22.91 -1.19
CA GLU A 214 -12.99 23.23 -2.57
C GLU A 214 -13.72 22.07 -3.27
N VAL A 215 -14.17 21.06 -2.53
CA VAL A 215 -15.04 19.99 -3.06
C VAL A 215 -16.32 20.63 -3.63
N PRO A 216 -16.62 20.46 -4.94
CA PRO A 216 -17.71 21.19 -5.60
C PRO A 216 -19.11 20.87 -5.05
N GLU A 217 -20.05 21.81 -5.24
CA GLU A 217 -21.45 21.58 -4.86
C GLU A 217 -22.02 20.37 -5.62
N GLY A 218 -22.88 19.60 -4.94
CA GLY A 218 -23.38 18.33 -5.46
C GLY A 218 -22.45 17.13 -5.29
N TRP A 219 -21.20 17.32 -4.84
CA TRP A 219 -20.24 16.24 -4.55
C TRP A 219 -19.92 16.15 -3.05
N VAL A 220 -19.56 14.94 -2.58
CA VAL A 220 -19.27 14.66 -1.16
C VAL A 220 -18.08 13.69 -0.99
N ILE A 221 -17.25 13.87 0.04
CA ILE A 221 -16.06 13.03 0.27
C ILE A 221 -16.45 11.62 0.75
N CYS A 222 -15.85 10.59 0.15
CA CYS A 222 -16.03 9.17 0.47
C CYS A 222 -15.31 8.75 1.76
N ASN A 223 -15.73 9.33 2.89
CA ASN A 223 -15.22 9.03 4.23
C ASN A 223 -16.17 8.15 5.06
N GLY A 224 -17.31 7.71 4.50
CA GLY A 224 -18.33 6.93 5.21
C GLY A 224 -19.48 7.77 5.79
N SER A 225 -19.41 9.09 5.70
CA SER A 225 -20.53 10.01 6.01
C SER A 225 -21.46 10.15 4.80
N ASP A 226 -22.64 10.74 4.99
CA ASP A 226 -23.55 11.16 3.90
C ASP A 226 -23.99 10.04 2.94
N ASN A 227 -23.96 8.79 3.42
CA ASN A 227 -24.19 7.54 2.68
C ASN A 227 -23.11 7.17 1.64
N THR A 228 -21.94 7.78 1.72
CA THR A 228 -20.76 7.39 0.93
C THR A 228 -20.11 6.11 1.46
N PRO A 229 -19.36 5.36 0.64
CA PRO A 229 -18.40 4.38 1.14
C PRO A 229 -17.26 5.07 1.90
N ASN A 230 -16.70 4.44 2.94
CA ASN A 230 -15.42 4.86 3.51
C ASN A 230 -14.27 4.27 2.67
N LEU A 231 -13.63 5.13 1.88
CA LEU A 231 -12.49 4.82 1.00
C LEU A 231 -11.14 5.35 1.54
N THR A 232 -11.16 6.06 2.67
CA THR A 232 -9.95 6.55 3.36
C THR A 232 -9.09 5.38 3.82
N GLU A 233 -7.76 5.53 3.72
CA GLU A 233 -6.74 4.53 4.05
C GLU A 233 -6.88 3.19 3.29
N ARG A 234 -7.38 3.24 2.05
CA ARG A 234 -7.57 2.05 1.19
C ARG A 234 -7.19 2.31 -0.26
N PHE A 235 -6.63 1.28 -0.89
CA PHE A 235 -6.57 1.16 -2.34
C PHE A 235 -7.94 0.72 -2.89
N ILE A 236 -8.24 1.05 -4.14
CA ILE A 236 -9.46 0.56 -4.81
C ILE A 236 -9.12 -0.68 -5.63
N ARG A 237 -9.95 -1.71 -5.49
CA ARG A 237 -9.90 -2.97 -6.23
C ARG A 237 -11.18 -3.15 -7.03
N GLY A 238 -11.10 -3.66 -8.25
CA GLY A 238 -12.29 -3.96 -9.06
C GLY A 238 -13.06 -5.17 -8.51
N VAL A 239 -14.38 -5.07 -8.38
CA VAL A 239 -15.26 -6.22 -8.10
C VAL A 239 -15.23 -7.28 -9.21
N GLU A 240 -15.75 -8.47 -8.93
CA GLU A 240 -16.07 -9.49 -9.93
C GLU A 240 -17.52 -9.36 -10.44
N ASN A 241 -17.81 -9.92 -11.62
CA ASN A 241 -19.10 -9.80 -12.35
C ASN A 241 -20.38 -10.17 -11.56
N SER A 242 -20.26 -10.85 -10.42
CA SER A 242 -21.38 -11.30 -9.60
C SER A 242 -21.26 -10.89 -8.12
N ILE A 243 -20.45 -9.86 -7.84
CA ILE A 243 -20.20 -9.33 -6.50
C ILE A 243 -20.48 -7.83 -6.53
N ASP A 244 -21.49 -7.38 -5.78
CA ASP A 244 -21.77 -5.95 -5.65
C ASP A 244 -20.66 -5.24 -4.84
N PRO A 245 -20.35 -3.95 -5.13
CA PRO A 245 -19.39 -3.14 -4.38
C PRO A 245 -19.61 -3.14 -2.86
N GLY A 246 -18.51 -3.12 -2.08
CA GLY A 246 -18.58 -2.96 -0.62
C GLY A 246 -17.57 -3.77 0.20
N ASN A 247 -16.98 -4.83 -0.37
CA ASN A 247 -16.02 -5.68 0.35
C ASN A 247 -14.75 -4.92 0.71
N LYS A 248 -14.06 -5.41 1.74
CA LYS A 248 -12.77 -4.89 2.22
C LYS A 248 -11.87 -6.06 2.60
N GLY A 249 -10.58 -5.91 2.37
CA GLY A 249 -9.59 -6.91 2.74
C GLY A 249 -8.18 -6.33 2.75
N GLY A 250 -7.18 -7.20 2.91
CA GLY A 250 -5.78 -6.83 2.98
C GLY A 250 -5.38 -6.12 4.28
N PHE A 251 -4.07 -5.96 4.48
CA PHE A 251 -3.48 -5.41 5.70
C PHE A 251 -2.30 -4.49 5.35
N LYS A 252 -2.01 -3.47 6.18
CA LYS A 252 -0.89 -2.54 5.95
C LYS A 252 0.47 -3.21 6.08
N GLU A 253 0.52 -4.22 6.94
CA GLU A 253 1.67 -5.06 7.21
C GLU A 253 1.25 -6.53 7.09
N HIS A 254 2.21 -7.40 6.84
CA HIS A 254 2.02 -8.85 6.84
C HIS A 254 3.32 -9.57 7.22
N ASN A 255 3.22 -10.86 7.52
CA ASN A 255 4.34 -11.76 7.70
C ASN A 255 4.06 -13.11 7.03
N HIS A 256 5.06 -13.99 6.98
CA HIS A 256 4.93 -15.36 6.48
C HIS A 256 5.32 -16.37 7.55
N THR A 257 4.66 -17.51 7.54
CA THR A 257 5.08 -18.71 8.26
C THR A 257 6.18 -19.44 7.49
N TYR A 258 7.03 -20.20 8.20
CA TYR A 258 7.97 -21.13 7.59
C TYR A 258 8.32 -22.28 8.53
N THR A 259 8.66 -23.43 7.93
CA THR A 259 8.89 -24.72 8.63
C THR A 259 10.11 -25.47 8.10
N MET A 260 10.96 -24.81 7.29
CA MET A 260 12.18 -25.40 6.72
C MET A 260 13.40 -24.62 7.25
N VAL A 261 14.53 -25.29 7.39
CA VAL A 261 15.79 -24.67 7.83
C VAL A 261 16.84 -24.91 6.74
N PRO A 262 17.56 -23.87 6.27
CA PRO A 262 18.68 -24.03 5.36
C PRO A 262 19.73 -25.02 5.88
N GLU A 263 20.46 -25.65 4.96
CA GLU A 263 21.62 -26.47 5.32
C GLU A 263 22.68 -25.60 6.02
N HIS A 264 23.03 -25.97 7.25
CA HIS A 264 23.98 -25.23 8.08
C HIS A 264 24.77 -26.17 8.99
N SER A 265 25.89 -25.67 9.49
CA SER A 265 26.80 -26.36 10.40
C SER A 265 27.03 -25.54 11.66
N HIS A 266 27.51 -26.19 12.71
CA HIS A 266 28.08 -25.52 13.88
C HIS A 266 29.45 -26.13 14.21
N SER A 267 30.39 -25.33 14.71
CA SER A 267 31.54 -25.83 15.44
C SER A 267 31.17 -26.26 16.86
N ILE A 268 31.77 -27.35 17.32
CA ILE A 268 31.66 -27.81 18.71
C ILE A 268 32.98 -27.49 19.40
N THR A 269 32.93 -26.93 20.60
CA THR A 269 34.14 -26.82 21.46
C THR A 269 34.16 -28.01 22.41
N GLU A 270 35.20 -28.84 22.28
CA GLU A 270 35.45 -29.99 23.15
C GLU A 270 35.74 -29.53 24.60
N GLY A 271 35.24 -30.29 25.56
CA GLY A 271 35.67 -30.24 26.96
C GLY A 271 36.17 -31.63 27.34
N SER A 272 37.46 -31.75 27.68
CA SER A 272 38.10 -33.06 27.82
C SER A 272 37.56 -33.88 28.99
N HIS A 273 37.40 -35.19 28.76
CA HIS A 273 36.98 -36.17 29.77
C HIS A 273 38.11 -37.15 30.14
N LEU A 274 37.77 -38.29 30.74
CA LEU A 274 38.73 -39.28 31.27
C LEU A 274 38.22 -40.71 31.13
N HIS A 275 38.99 -41.57 30.45
CA HIS A 275 38.80 -43.02 30.47
C HIS A 275 39.40 -43.66 31.75
N PHE A 276 38.79 -44.76 32.19
CA PHE A 276 39.24 -45.55 33.33
C PHE A 276 39.37 -47.03 32.93
N PHE A 277 40.50 -47.65 33.28
CA PHE A 277 40.69 -49.10 33.16
C PHE A 277 40.52 -49.80 34.53
N TYR A 278 40.23 -51.10 34.47
CA TYR A 278 40.47 -52.03 35.57
C TYR A 278 41.38 -53.16 35.10
N SER A 279 42.69 -53.03 35.35
CA SER A 279 43.61 -54.15 35.29
C SER A 279 43.56 -54.96 36.60
N GLN A 280 43.68 -56.28 36.50
CA GLN A 280 44.01 -57.13 37.64
C GLN A 280 45.46 -57.61 37.44
N GLU A 281 46.40 -57.03 38.19
CA GLU A 281 47.73 -57.62 38.29
C GLU A 281 47.67 -58.91 39.11
N ILE A 282 47.97 -60.04 38.48
CA ILE A 282 48.24 -61.30 39.18
C ILE A 282 49.76 -61.40 39.35
N SER A 283 50.28 -60.87 40.46
CA SER A 283 51.67 -61.13 40.85
C SER A 283 51.79 -62.57 41.37
N VAL A 284 52.81 -63.29 40.88
CA VAL A 284 53.06 -64.69 41.26
C VAL A 284 54.46 -64.77 41.89
N ASP A 285 54.53 -64.87 43.22
CA ASP A 285 55.80 -65.00 43.92
C ASP A 285 56.36 -66.43 43.77
N PHE A 286 57.44 -66.54 43.00
CA PHE A 286 58.11 -67.82 42.70
C PHE A 286 58.94 -68.39 43.87
N THR A 287 58.86 -67.80 45.07
CA THR A 287 59.57 -68.23 46.29
C THR A 287 58.68 -68.68 47.45
N GLY A 288 57.56 -69.33 47.14
CA GLY A 288 57.06 -70.43 47.97
C GLY A 288 55.90 -70.14 48.92
N GLY A 289 54.72 -69.90 48.37
CA GLY A 289 53.54 -70.59 48.89
C GLY A 289 52.41 -69.78 49.53
N THR A 290 52.16 -68.55 49.09
CA THR A 290 50.83 -67.92 49.18
C THR A 290 50.58 -67.04 47.97
N ILE A 291 49.37 -67.10 47.41
CA ILE A 291 48.87 -66.13 46.43
C ILE A 291 48.08 -65.08 47.22
N GLU A 292 48.65 -63.89 47.40
CA GLU A 292 47.95 -62.75 47.97
C GLU A 292 47.43 -61.85 46.84
N VAL A 293 46.12 -61.94 46.56
CA VAL A 293 45.47 -61.11 45.53
C VAL A 293 45.32 -59.69 46.07
N TYR A 294 46.17 -58.79 45.59
CA TYR A 294 46.03 -57.36 45.84
C TYR A 294 45.03 -56.74 44.85
N ASN A 295 43.82 -56.44 45.33
CA ASN A 295 42.91 -55.57 44.58
C ASN A 295 43.50 -54.15 44.53
N CYS A 296 43.99 -53.73 43.37
CA CYS A 296 44.42 -52.35 43.16
C CYS A 296 43.26 -51.36 43.41
N GLN A 297 43.60 -50.20 43.97
CA GLN A 297 42.67 -49.06 44.01
C GLN A 297 42.45 -48.54 42.58
N PRO A 298 41.28 -47.95 42.27
CA PRO A 298 40.97 -47.47 40.93
C PRO A 298 41.96 -46.38 40.49
N GLY A 299 42.79 -46.69 39.49
CA GLY A 299 43.64 -45.74 38.79
C GLY A 299 43.05 -45.46 37.41
N GLY A 300 42.67 -44.21 37.15
CA GLY A 300 42.30 -43.77 35.81
C GLY A 300 43.50 -43.80 34.87
N MET A 301 43.28 -44.20 33.61
CA MET A 301 44.30 -44.16 32.57
C MET A 301 43.61 -43.90 31.21
N PRO A 302 43.96 -42.83 30.47
CA PRO A 302 43.36 -42.53 29.17
C PRO A 302 43.86 -43.47 28.07
N PHE A 303 43.01 -43.82 27.10
CA PHE A 303 43.36 -44.64 25.95
C PHE A 303 42.38 -44.51 24.77
N SER A 304 42.88 -44.75 23.55
CA SER A 304 42.06 -44.82 22.34
C SER A 304 41.44 -46.20 22.11
N THR A 305 40.27 -46.23 21.48
CA THR A 305 39.69 -47.42 20.87
C THR A 305 38.82 -47.05 19.67
N ASN A 306 39.16 -47.55 18.48
CA ASN A 306 38.28 -47.42 17.32
C ASN A 306 37.00 -48.23 17.52
N ALA A 307 35.84 -47.66 17.16
CA ALA A 307 34.58 -48.38 17.03
C ALA A 307 33.84 -47.94 15.76
N ASN A 308 33.10 -48.89 15.16
CA ASN A 308 32.15 -48.63 14.10
C ASN A 308 30.75 -49.02 14.61
N ASP A 309 29.94 -48.06 15.01
CA ASP A 309 28.47 -48.05 14.93
C ASP A 309 28.00 -46.64 15.33
N THR A 310 26.88 -46.17 14.77
CA THR A 310 26.53 -44.73 14.69
C THR A 310 25.33 -44.34 15.57
N ASP A 311 24.87 -43.09 15.40
CA ASP A 311 23.54 -42.54 15.76
C ASP A 311 23.46 -41.71 17.07
N ILE A 312 24.29 -40.67 17.18
CA ILE A 312 23.95 -39.50 18.03
C ILE A 312 23.05 -38.55 17.22
N THR A 313 21.74 -38.77 17.31
CA THR A 313 20.72 -37.80 16.89
C THR A 313 20.45 -36.79 18.00
N LEU A 314 20.53 -35.48 17.72
CA LEU A 314 20.03 -34.47 18.63
C LEU A 314 18.50 -34.37 18.55
N ASP A 315 17.86 -34.14 19.70
CA ASP A 315 16.41 -33.94 19.79
C ASP A 315 15.94 -32.79 18.88
N GLU A 316 14.70 -32.88 18.38
CA GLU A 316 14.10 -31.86 17.52
C GLU A 316 14.00 -30.50 18.25
N PHE A 317 14.84 -29.54 17.83
CA PHE A 317 14.99 -28.20 18.42
C PHE A 317 14.43 -27.12 17.50
N GLY A 318 13.83 -26.09 18.09
CA GLY A 318 13.15 -25.00 17.38
C GLY A 318 11.62 -25.04 17.52
N GLU A 319 10.93 -24.08 16.91
CA GLU A 319 9.48 -23.91 17.01
C GLU A 319 8.72 -24.71 15.92
N ASP A 320 7.60 -25.34 16.28
CA ASP A 320 6.78 -26.15 15.35
C ASP A 320 6.37 -25.39 14.07
N VAL A 321 6.11 -24.07 14.21
CA VAL A 321 5.87 -23.15 13.10
C VAL A 321 6.52 -21.82 13.43
N CYS A 322 7.47 -21.40 12.61
CA CYS A 322 8.10 -20.08 12.70
C CYS A 322 7.33 -19.04 11.90
N MET A 323 7.55 -17.76 12.21
CA MET A 323 7.04 -16.62 11.45
C MET A 323 8.12 -15.57 11.25
N THR A 324 8.04 -14.85 10.14
CA THR A 324 8.85 -13.64 9.91
C THR A 324 8.29 -12.45 10.68
N ASP A 325 9.10 -11.40 10.81
CA ASP A 325 8.63 -10.10 11.31
C ASP A 325 7.68 -9.43 10.30
N ASN A 326 6.93 -8.42 10.75
CA ASN A 326 6.01 -7.68 9.88
C ASN A 326 6.76 -6.82 8.83
N ALA A 327 6.53 -7.10 7.55
CA ALA A 327 6.91 -6.21 6.45
C ALA A 327 5.70 -5.40 5.94
N SER A 328 5.95 -4.28 5.27
CA SER A 328 4.91 -3.41 4.71
C SER A 328 4.31 -4.00 3.43
N SER A 329 3.00 -4.24 3.42
CA SER A 329 2.26 -4.67 2.22
C SER A 329 2.01 -3.53 1.22
N MET A 330 2.47 -2.31 1.52
CA MET A 330 2.06 -1.09 0.80
C MET A 330 2.85 -0.89 -0.51
N PRO A 331 2.24 -1.07 -1.70
CA PRO A 331 2.89 -0.76 -2.97
C PRO A 331 3.09 0.77 -3.14
N PRO A 332 3.88 1.24 -4.13
CA PRO A 332 4.14 2.66 -4.32
C PRO A 332 2.84 3.43 -4.60
N TYR A 333 2.51 4.40 -3.76
CA TYR A 333 1.19 5.04 -3.78
C TYR A 333 1.23 6.56 -3.85
N TYR A 334 0.12 7.14 -4.29
CA TYR A 334 -0.22 8.56 -4.16
C TYR A 334 -1.50 8.68 -3.32
N GLU A 335 -1.46 9.51 -2.28
CA GLU A 335 -2.63 9.80 -1.45
C GLU A 335 -3.58 10.75 -2.18
N VAL A 336 -4.77 10.26 -2.49
CA VAL A 336 -5.86 11.00 -3.13
C VAL A 336 -7.09 11.04 -2.22
N LYS A 337 -7.98 11.99 -2.46
CA LYS A 337 -9.33 11.95 -1.91
C LYS A 337 -10.26 11.34 -2.96
N TYR A 338 -11.39 10.79 -2.53
CA TYR A 338 -12.42 10.28 -3.43
C TYR A 338 -13.71 11.05 -3.17
N ILE A 339 -14.35 11.55 -4.22
CA ILE A 339 -15.61 12.29 -4.14
C ILE A 339 -16.72 11.54 -4.87
N MET A 340 -17.91 11.49 -4.27
CA MET A 340 -19.11 10.88 -4.82
C MET A 340 -20.11 11.96 -5.25
N LYS A 341 -20.72 11.78 -6.41
CA LYS A 341 -21.82 12.63 -6.88
C LYS A 341 -23.11 12.35 -6.10
N ASN A 342 -23.69 13.38 -5.52
CA ASN A 342 -24.89 13.34 -4.66
C ASN A 342 -26.10 14.03 -5.29
N ASN A 343 -25.91 14.93 -6.27
CA ASN A 343 -26.99 15.56 -7.05
C ASN A 343 -27.28 14.79 -8.37
N THR A 344 -28.14 15.38 -9.22
CA THR A 344 -28.58 14.80 -10.51
C THR A 344 -28.29 15.72 -11.71
N GLU A 345 -27.43 16.73 -11.54
CA GLU A 345 -26.98 17.61 -12.63
C GLU A 345 -25.91 16.92 -13.47
N ASP A 346 -25.87 17.15 -14.79
CA ASP A 346 -25.01 16.39 -15.72
C ASP A 346 -23.58 16.94 -15.85
N ILE A 347 -23.08 17.59 -14.80
CA ILE A 347 -21.76 18.25 -14.76
C ILE A 347 -20.74 17.35 -14.05
N LEU A 348 -19.54 17.29 -14.64
CA LEU A 348 -18.32 16.72 -14.06
C LEU A 348 -17.35 17.89 -13.76
N PRO A 349 -16.97 18.13 -12.50
CA PRO A 349 -16.20 19.33 -12.17
C PRO A 349 -14.81 19.35 -12.81
N VAL A 350 -14.27 20.56 -13.01
CA VAL A 350 -12.84 20.82 -13.16
C VAL A 350 -12.03 20.19 -12.01
N ASP A 351 -10.75 19.91 -12.25
CA ASP A 351 -9.78 19.32 -11.31
C ASP A 351 -10.03 17.87 -10.85
N VAL A 352 -11.16 17.24 -11.20
CA VAL A 352 -11.34 15.80 -10.94
C VAL A 352 -10.43 14.96 -11.81
N ILE A 353 -9.99 13.82 -11.28
CA ILE A 353 -9.16 12.86 -12.01
C ILE A 353 -10.01 11.66 -12.41
N GLY A 354 -10.05 11.42 -13.72
CA GLY A 354 -10.61 10.23 -14.35
C GLY A 354 -9.54 9.20 -14.69
N ILE A 355 -10.00 8.04 -15.15
CA ILE A 355 -9.18 6.91 -15.56
C ILE A 355 -9.34 6.74 -17.08
N TRP A 356 -8.23 6.60 -17.81
CA TRP A 356 -8.20 6.32 -19.24
C TRP A 356 -7.44 5.02 -19.52
N ALA A 357 -8.02 4.17 -20.37
CA ALA A 357 -7.55 2.82 -20.64
C ALA A 357 -8.05 2.28 -22.00
N ASN A 358 -8.06 3.15 -23.02
CA ASN A 358 -8.35 2.77 -24.41
C ASN A 358 -7.04 2.80 -25.21
N ASP A 359 -6.40 1.66 -25.48
CA ASP A 359 -5.16 1.64 -26.27
C ASP A 359 -5.37 2.22 -27.68
N GLY A 360 -4.44 3.07 -28.11
CA GLY A 360 -4.47 3.77 -29.38
C GLY A 360 -5.40 4.99 -29.48
N GLU A 361 -6.24 5.30 -28.48
CA GLU A 361 -7.04 6.54 -28.46
C GLU A 361 -6.35 7.65 -27.65
N VAL A 362 -6.11 8.79 -28.30
CA VAL A 362 -5.59 10.01 -27.67
C VAL A 362 -6.57 10.50 -26.61
N ILE A 363 -6.06 10.98 -25.48
CA ILE A 363 -6.89 11.50 -24.40
C ILE A 363 -7.76 12.68 -24.88
N PRO A 364 -8.98 12.85 -24.34
CA PRO A 364 -9.89 13.94 -24.70
C PRO A 364 -9.28 15.32 -24.45
N ASN A 365 -9.60 16.33 -25.26
CA ASN A 365 -8.93 17.64 -25.22
C ASN A 365 -9.31 18.54 -24.04
N THR A 366 -10.31 18.17 -23.24
CA THR A 366 -10.65 18.77 -21.92
C THR A 366 -9.97 18.02 -20.76
N PHE A 367 -9.12 17.04 -21.08
CA PHE A 367 -8.40 16.20 -20.14
C PHE A 367 -6.91 16.18 -20.46
N ASP A 368 -6.11 16.03 -19.41
CA ASP A 368 -4.68 16.26 -19.53
C ASP A 368 -3.92 15.48 -18.43
N TYR A 369 -2.70 14.99 -18.70
CA TYR A 369 -2.11 13.87 -17.95
C TYR A 369 -1.72 14.24 -16.50
N CYS A 370 -1.90 13.29 -15.57
CA CYS A 370 -1.42 13.38 -14.19
C CYS A 370 0.05 12.94 -14.04
N ASP A 371 0.95 13.62 -14.76
CA ASP A 371 2.39 13.31 -14.83
C ASP A 371 3.27 14.24 -13.95
N GLY A 372 2.69 15.26 -13.33
CA GLY A 372 3.43 16.27 -12.54
C GLY A 372 3.84 17.52 -13.30
N LEU A 373 3.54 17.62 -14.60
CA LEU A 373 3.69 18.84 -15.39
C LEU A 373 2.48 19.75 -15.18
N LEU A 374 2.61 21.02 -15.63
CA LEU A 374 1.55 22.04 -15.60
C LEU A 374 0.89 22.29 -14.21
N GLY A 375 1.53 21.87 -13.11
CA GLY A 375 1.01 22.00 -11.74
C GLY A 375 0.20 20.80 -11.25
N ARG A 376 -0.02 19.80 -12.09
CA ARG A 376 -0.86 18.62 -11.82
C ARG A 376 -0.22 17.64 -10.85
N PRO A 377 -1.00 16.77 -10.19
CA PRO A 377 -0.43 15.69 -9.39
C PRO A 377 0.25 14.64 -10.28
N ASN A 378 1.42 14.14 -9.86
CA ASN A 378 2.08 13.01 -10.51
C ASN A 378 1.59 11.68 -9.90
N LEU A 379 0.76 10.95 -10.66
CA LEU A 379 0.30 9.60 -10.34
C LEU A 379 1.06 8.51 -11.13
N THR A 380 2.06 8.87 -11.92
CA THR A 380 2.89 7.91 -12.68
C THR A 380 3.69 7.00 -11.75
N ASN A 381 3.81 5.74 -12.13
CA ASN A 381 4.43 4.67 -11.37
C ASN A 381 3.87 4.50 -9.94
N ARG A 382 2.56 4.76 -9.76
CA ARG A 382 1.87 4.71 -8.46
C ARG A 382 0.46 4.16 -8.55
N PHE A 383 0.02 3.55 -7.45
CA PHE A 383 -1.38 3.25 -7.17
C PHE A 383 -2.09 4.41 -6.48
N VAL A 384 -3.42 4.51 -6.65
CA VAL A 384 -4.26 5.45 -5.90
C VAL A 384 -4.65 4.90 -4.53
N TYR A 385 -4.34 5.64 -3.48
CA TYR A 385 -4.62 5.29 -2.09
C TYR A 385 -5.41 6.40 -1.42
N GLY A 386 -6.48 6.06 -0.69
CA GLY A 386 -7.29 7.05 0.00
C GLY A 386 -6.53 7.73 1.14
N ALA A 387 -6.42 9.05 1.10
CA ALA A 387 -5.87 9.85 2.20
C ALA A 387 -6.66 9.61 3.51
N PRO A 388 -6.03 9.73 4.69
CA PRO A 388 -6.73 9.68 5.97
C PRO A 388 -7.77 10.81 6.12
N VAL A 389 -8.76 10.62 7.01
CA VAL A 389 -9.83 11.61 7.24
C VAL A 389 -9.25 12.96 7.67
N GLY A 390 -9.51 14.01 6.88
CA GLY A 390 -9.04 15.37 7.16
C GLY A 390 -7.60 15.65 6.74
N VAL A 391 -6.95 14.73 6.01
CA VAL A 391 -5.62 14.93 5.41
C VAL A 391 -5.79 15.27 3.92
N GLU A 392 -5.01 16.25 3.45
CA GLU A 392 -5.01 16.65 2.05
C GLU A 392 -4.29 15.63 1.15
N ALA A 393 -4.47 15.75 -0.16
CA ALA A 393 -3.85 14.84 -1.12
C ALA A 393 -2.36 15.19 -1.34
N GLY A 394 -1.62 14.28 -1.96
CA GLY A 394 -0.21 14.50 -2.33
C GLY A 394 0.82 13.80 -1.44
N GLY A 395 0.39 13.14 -0.36
CA GLY A 395 1.20 12.17 0.35
C GLY A 395 1.68 11.04 -0.58
N LYS A 396 2.89 10.54 -0.34
CA LYS A 396 3.53 9.50 -1.17
C LYS A 396 4.28 8.53 -0.27
N GLY A 397 4.10 7.24 -0.50
CA GLY A 397 4.76 6.18 0.25
C GLY A 397 4.76 4.86 -0.51
N GLY A 398 5.03 3.77 0.22
CA GLY A 398 5.12 2.42 -0.31
C GLY A 398 6.39 2.13 -1.11
N PHE A 399 6.63 0.84 -1.37
CA PHE A 399 7.84 0.32 -2.02
C PHE A 399 7.46 -0.70 -3.11
N PHE A 400 8.28 -0.85 -4.16
CA PHE A 400 8.05 -1.84 -5.23
C PHE A 400 8.34 -3.28 -4.78
N GLU A 401 9.24 -3.41 -3.82
CA GLU A 401 9.74 -4.64 -3.22
C GLU A 401 9.81 -4.45 -1.70
N HIS A 402 9.84 -5.57 -0.98
CA HIS A 402 10.07 -5.65 0.45
C HIS A 402 10.79 -6.97 0.76
N ASN A 403 11.38 -7.06 1.94
CA ASN A 403 11.85 -8.30 2.55
C ASN A 403 11.39 -8.34 4.02
N HIS A 404 11.63 -9.45 4.71
CA HIS A 404 11.40 -9.57 6.14
C HIS A 404 12.70 -9.86 6.90
N THR A 405 12.78 -9.37 8.13
CA THR A 405 13.67 -9.95 9.15
C THR A 405 13.01 -11.17 9.82
N TYR A 406 13.83 -12.03 10.43
CA TYR A 406 13.37 -13.10 11.31
C TYR A 406 14.44 -13.51 12.32
N THR A 407 13.99 -14.07 13.45
CA THR A 407 14.81 -14.39 14.63
C THR A 407 14.54 -15.77 15.24
N CYS A 408 13.42 -16.42 14.90
CA CYS A 408 13.12 -17.78 15.34
C CYS A 408 13.71 -18.81 14.37
N ILE A 409 13.88 -20.05 14.82
CA ILE A 409 14.30 -21.18 13.97
C ILE A 409 13.23 -22.28 14.03
N PRO A 410 12.74 -22.78 12.88
CA PRO A 410 11.84 -23.93 12.82
C PRO A 410 12.40 -25.18 13.50
N ARG A 411 11.50 -26.02 13.99
CA ARG A 411 11.82 -27.35 14.55
C ARG A 411 12.58 -28.20 13.54
N HIS A 412 13.82 -28.55 13.86
CA HIS A 412 14.73 -29.35 13.03
C HIS A 412 15.58 -30.30 13.88
N THR A 413 16.22 -31.28 13.23
CA THR A 413 17.17 -32.22 13.85
C THR A 413 18.59 -31.99 13.37
N HIS A 414 19.58 -32.30 14.19
CA HIS A 414 20.95 -32.52 13.74
C HIS A 414 21.35 -33.99 13.89
N THR A 415 22.04 -34.49 12.87
CA THR A 415 22.78 -35.76 12.91
C THR A 415 24.26 -35.48 13.15
N ILE A 416 24.81 -35.91 14.28
CA ILE A 416 26.25 -35.85 14.50
C ILE A 416 26.88 -37.09 13.84
N PHE A 417 27.74 -36.86 12.86
CA PHE A 417 28.45 -37.93 12.14
C PHE A 417 29.90 -37.99 12.62
N ASP A 418 30.30 -39.06 13.31
CA ASP A 418 31.71 -39.38 13.61
C ASP A 418 32.30 -40.23 12.46
N PRO A 419 33.30 -39.76 11.69
CA PRO A 419 34.01 -40.59 10.72
C PRO A 419 35.01 -41.54 11.38
N THR A 420 35.67 -41.05 12.43
CA THR A 420 36.64 -41.67 13.36
C THR A 420 37.32 -40.53 14.14
N HIS A 421 37.51 -40.70 15.46
CA HIS A 421 38.44 -39.89 16.25
C HIS A 421 39.66 -40.75 16.71
N GLU A 422 40.85 -40.15 16.80
CA GLU A 422 42.08 -40.82 17.25
C GLU A 422 42.60 -40.22 18.58
N HIS A 423 42.90 -41.06 19.58
CA HIS A 423 43.70 -40.63 20.75
C HIS A 423 45.12 -41.21 20.71
N THR A 424 46.13 -40.42 21.04
CA THR A 424 47.51 -40.92 21.30
C THR A 424 47.74 -41.16 22.79
N VAL A 425 48.51 -42.20 23.13
CA VAL A 425 48.81 -42.61 24.51
C VAL A 425 50.31 -42.47 24.77
N GLU A 426 50.70 -41.69 25.78
CA GLU A 426 52.09 -41.67 26.28
C GLU A 426 52.34 -42.83 27.27
N ALA A 427 53.59 -43.31 27.32
CA ALA A 427 53.96 -44.48 28.11
C ALA A 427 53.98 -44.22 29.63
N MET A 428 53.62 -45.25 30.41
CA MET A 428 53.44 -45.15 31.87
C MET A 428 54.72 -44.80 32.65
N PRO A 429 54.64 -43.93 33.68
CA PRO A 429 55.73 -43.72 34.65
C PRO A 429 55.82 -44.87 35.67
N TYR A 430 57.00 -45.01 36.28
CA TYR A 430 57.36 -46.14 37.16
C TYR A 430 56.77 -46.01 38.57
N PHE A 431 56.19 -47.09 39.11
CA PHE A 431 55.87 -47.18 40.54
C PHE A 431 56.90 -48.02 41.31
N LEU A 432 57.62 -47.39 42.26
CA LEU A 432 58.65 -48.05 43.06
C LEU A 432 58.06 -48.61 44.36
N VAL A 433 58.01 -49.95 44.49
CA VAL A 433 57.73 -50.63 45.76
C VAL A 433 58.98 -50.57 46.66
N PRO A 434 58.96 -49.88 47.83
CA PRO A 434 60.17 -49.73 48.64
C PRO A 434 60.44 -50.96 49.51
N GLY A 435 61.28 -51.90 49.03
CA GLY A 435 61.77 -52.99 49.89
C GLY A 435 62.51 -54.14 49.19
N SER A 436 62.19 -54.46 47.94
CA SER A 436 62.62 -55.70 47.29
C SER A 436 63.74 -55.49 46.25
N PRO A 437 64.84 -56.26 46.27
CA PRO A 437 65.92 -56.10 45.31
C PRO A 437 65.67 -56.86 44.00
N GLY A 438 65.50 -56.13 42.89
CA GLY A 438 66.02 -56.59 41.59
C GLY A 438 65.05 -57.03 40.50
N ILE A 439 63.76 -56.67 40.54
CA ILE A 439 62.89 -56.75 39.36
C ILE A 439 62.51 -55.33 38.93
N PHE A 440 62.85 -54.97 37.69
CA PHE A 440 62.49 -53.70 37.05
C PHE A 440 61.76 -54.00 35.74
N ALA A 441 60.43 -53.89 35.74
CA ALA A 441 59.67 -53.83 34.49
C ALA A 441 59.93 -52.47 33.84
N LYS A 442 60.82 -52.43 32.85
CA LYS A 442 61.09 -51.23 32.06
C LYS A 442 60.21 -51.17 30.83
N PHE A 443 59.15 -50.36 30.90
CA PHE A 443 58.59 -49.77 29.69
C PHE A 443 59.54 -48.64 29.25
N TRP A 444 60.06 -48.78 28.04
CA TRP A 444 61.07 -47.91 27.46
C TRP A 444 60.67 -47.66 26.00
N ASP A 445 60.21 -46.46 25.68
CA ASP A 445 60.20 -45.98 24.30
C ASP A 445 61.67 -45.86 23.84
N PRO A 446 62.09 -46.58 22.77
CA PRO A 446 63.45 -46.48 22.25
C PRO A 446 63.89 -45.05 21.90
N ASP A 447 62.94 -44.17 21.53
CA ASP A 447 63.26 -42.97 20.76
C ASP A 447 63.26 -41.64 21.57
N ASN A 448 62.38 -41.43 22.57
CA ASN A 448 62.16 -40.06 23.14
C ASN A 448 62.48 -39.83 24.64
N GLY A 449 62.51 -40.87 25.48
CA GLY A 449 63.28 -40.90 26.75
C GLY A 449 63.06 -39.81 27.83
N ASN A 450 61.84 -39.37 28.13
CA ASN A 450 61.54 -38.46 29.28
C ASN A 450 60.37 -38.97 30.15
N GLU A 451 60.21 -38.40 31.36
CA GLU A 451 59.10 -38.65 32.32
C GLU A 451 58.26 -37.38 32.50
N PHE A 452 56.94 -37.50 32.76
CA PHE A 452 56.00 -36.37 32.88
C PHE A 452 55.12 -36.39 34.14
N CYS A 453 54.55 -35.22 34.48
CA CYS A 453 53.75 -34.95 35.68
C CYS A 453 52.37 -34.37 35.36
N TRP A 454 51.41 -34.55 36.27
CA TRP A 454 49.99 -34.18 36.12
C TRP A 454 49.59 -32.91 36.89
N THR A 455 48.57 -32.22 36.37
CA THR A 455 47.63 -31.39 37.16
C THR A 455 46.22 -31.61 36.62
N THR A 456 45.23 -31.67 37.50
CA THR A 456 43.82 -31.94 37.16
C THR A 456 42.92 -30.77 37.53
N GLU A 457 42.15 -30.28 36.56
CA GLU A 457 40.83 -29.68 36.76
C GLU A 457 40.15 -29.68 35.39
N ASP A 458 38.97 -30.28 35.26
CA ASP A 458 37.86 -29.57 34.61
C ASP A 458 36.49 -30.22 34.88
N THR A 459 35.44 -29.46 34.59
CA THR A 459 34.04 -29.92 34.52
C THR A 459 33.38 -29.30 33.30
N THR A 460 32.91 -30.09 32.33
CA THR A 460 31.99 -29.62 31.29
C THR A 460 31.28 -30.80 30.61
N GLY A 461 30.27 -30.48 29.81
CA GLY A 461 29.76 -31.33 28.74
C GLY A 461 29.86 -30.57 27.41
N LEU A 462 29.71 -31.29 26.29
CA LEU A 462 29.81 -30.72 24.94
C LEU A 462 28.88 -29.51 24.77
N THR A 463 29.47 -28.39 24.35
CA THR A 463 28.75 -27.14 24.06
C THR A 463 28.92 -26.82 22.59
N ILE A 464 27.80 -26.69 21.87
CA ILE A 464 27.81 -26.23 20.48
C ILE A 464 28.03 -24.71 20.46
N ASN A 465 28.98 -24.25 19.66
CA ASN A 465 29.22 -22.81 19.46
C ASN A 465 28.08 -22.21 18.64
N GLU A 466 27.61 -21.03 19.06
CA GLU A 466 26.52 -20.33 18.37
C GLU A 466 27.02 -19.67 17.08
N GLU A 467 26.83 -20.37 15.95
CA GLU A 467 27.02 -19.85 14.60
C GLU A 467 25.69 -19.32 14.02
N GLY A 468 25.78 -18.43 13.03
CA GLY A 468 24.64 -17.66 12.49
C GLY A 468 24.69 -16.17 12.86
N ILE A 469 23.60 -15.44 12.57
CA ILE A 469 23.45 -14.00 12.82
C ILE A 469 22.30 -13.77 13.82
N ASP A 470 22.38 -12.78 14.70
CA ASP A 470 21.33 -12.51 15.71
C ASP A 470 19.93 -12.20 15.10
N VAL A 471 19.91 -11.75 13.83
CA VAL A 471 18.72 -11.53 13.00
C VAL A 471 19.12 -11.87 11.56
N CYS A 472 18.29 -12.61 10.84
CA CYS A 472 18.47 -12.88 9.41
C CYS A 472 17.42 -12.16 8.57
N GLU A 473 17.72 -11.94 7.28
CA GLU A 473 16.80 -11.35 6.31
C GLU A 473 16.40 -12.37 5.22
N THR A 474 15.25 -12.13 4.60
CA THR A 474 14.82 -12.85 3.39
C THR A 474 15.31 -12.15 2.12
N ASP A 475 15.12 -12.80 0.98
CA ASP A 475 15.14 -12.12 -0.31
C ASP A 475 14.08 -11.01 -0.44
N ASN A 476 14.19 -10.21 -1.50
CA ASN A 476 13.17 -9.26 -1.92
C ASN A 476 12.05 -9.97 -2.68
N ALA A 477 10.80 -9.85 -2.19
CA ALA A 477 9.60 -10.14 -2.98
C ALA A 477 8.96 -8.82 -3.46
N THR A 478 8.12 -8.91 -4.49
CA THR A 478 7.41 -7.72 -4.99
C THR A 478 6.22 -7.35 -4.11
N SER A 479 6.10 -6.07 -3.80
CA SER A 479 4.93 -5.51 -3.10
C SER A 479 3.76 -5.21 -4.05
N MET A 480 3.90 -5.48 -5.36
CA MET A 480 2.94 -5.09 -6.40
C MET A 480 1.72 -6.03 -6.41
N PRO A 481 0.53 -5.59 -5.98
CA PRO A 481 -0.68 -6.41 -6.05
C PRO A 481 -1.17 -6.55 -7.51
N PRO A 482 -2.14 -7.43 -7.82
CA PRO A 482 -2.58 -7.67 -9.20
C PRO A 482 -3.12 -6.39 -9.83
N TYR A 483 -2.45 -5.88 -10.86
CA TYR A 483 -2.72 -4.56 -11.42
C TYR A 483 -3.14 -4.56 -12.89
N PHE A 484 -3.56 -3.38 -13.33
CA PHE A 484 -3.80 -2.98 -14.71
C PHE A 484 -3.18 -1.59 -14.92
N THR A 485 -2.44 -1.37 -16.01
CA THR A 485 -1.86 -0.04 -16.30
C THR A 485 -2.87 0.89 -16.95
N VAL A 486 -2.96 2.11 -16.43
CA VAL A 486 -3.88 3.16 -16.88
C VAL A 486 -3.18 4.51 -16.95
N HIS A 487 -3.72 5.42 -17.75
CA HIS A 487 -3.42 6.85 -17.60
C HIS A 487 -4.43 7.45 -16.62
N PHE A 488 -3.93 8.19 -15.63
CA PHE A 488 -4.75 9.11 -14.84
C PHE A 488 -4.74 10.46 -15.55
N ILE A 489 -5.93 11.02 -15.77
CA ILE A 489 -6.14 12.27 -16.50
C ILE A 489 -7.00 13.22 -15.68
N GLN A 490 -6.59 14.48 -15.57
CA GLN A 490 -7.29 15.52 -14.83
C GLN A 490 -8.16 16.34 -15.78
N HIS A 491 -9.39 16.65 -15.37
CA HIS A 491 -10.28 17.56 -16.11
C HIS A 491 -9.76 19.00 -15.98
N THR A 492 -9.64 19.72 -17.11
CA THR A 492 -9.03 21.06 -17.16
C THR A 492 -10.04 22.15 -17.44
N ASN A 493 -9.99 23.22 -16.65
CA ASN A 493 -10.74 24.46 -16.84
C ASN A 493 -10.49 25.10 -18.20
N THR A 494 -11.54 25.54 -18.90
CA THR A 494 -11.44 26.56 -19.95
C THR A 494 -11.86 27.92 -19.38
N PRO A 495 -11.15 29.04 -19.63
CA PRO A 495 -11.58 30.33 -19.11
C PRO A 495 -12.83 30.88 -19.83
N PRO A 496 -13.86 31.38 -19.12
CA PRO A 496 -15.16 31.72 -19.71
C PRO A 496 -15.13 32.90 -20.68
N GLU A 497 -16.11 32.92 -21.59
CA GLU A 497 -16.37 34.03 -22.50
C GLU A 497 -17.62 34.86 -22.09
N ALA A 498 -17.66 36.11 -22.54
CA ALA A 498 -18.77 37.02 -22.33
C ALA A 498 -19.26 37.60 -23.67
N GLY A 499 -20.35 37.03 -24.18
CA GLY A 499 -21.06 37.49 -25.37
C GLY A 499 -22.01 38.68 -25.08
N ASN A 500 -22.51 39.31 -26.15
CA ASN A 500 -23.60 40.30 -26.12
C ASN A 500 -23.45 41.46 -25.12
N VAL A 501 -22.21 41.87 -24.80
CA VAL A 501 -21.88 42.87 -23.79
C VAL A 501 -22.42 44.26 -24.18
N GLY A 502 -23.33 44.80 -23.37
CA GLY A 502 -24.11 46.00 -23.68
C GLY A 502 -25.00 46.45 -22.53
N PHE A 503 -26.18 46.98 -22.85
CA PHE A 503 -27.15 47.46 -21.87
C PHE A 503 -28.54 46.93 -22.20
N VAL A 504 -29.36 46.69 -21.18
CA VAL A 504 -30.77 46.30 -21.35
C VAL A 504 -31.53 47.36 -22.15
N ASP A 505 -31.31 48.63 -21.81
CA ASP A 505 -31.89 49.79 -22.50
C ASP A 505 -30.79 50.64 -23.17
N THR A 506 -30.97 50.91 -24.46
CA THR A 506 -30.06 51.77 -25.24
C THR A 506 -30.47 53.26 -25.26
N THR A 507 -31.62 53.59 -24.68
CA THR A 507 -32.17 54.95 -24.62
C THR A 507 -32.61 55.27 -23.19
N LEU A 508 -31.71 55.88 -22.43
CA LEU A 508 -31.87 56.13 -21.00
C LEU A 508 -32.09 57.62 -20.71
N TYR A 509 -32.94 57.90 -19.72
CA TYR A 509 -33.27 59.23 -19.21
C TYR A 509 -32.83 59.38 -17.73
N THR A 510 -32.84 60.61 -17.21
CA THR A 510 -32.43 60.96 -15.83
C THR A 510 -33.21 60.30 -14.68
N ASP A 511 -34.28 59.55 -14.99
CA ASP A 511 -35.12 58.78 -14.08
C ASP A 511 -35.02 57.26 -14.33
N ASN A 512 -34.02 56.81 -15.09
CA ASN A 512 -33.84 55.39 -15.40
C ASN A 512 -32.51 54.88 -14.81
N ASP A 513 -32.57 53.69 -14.23
CA ASP A 513 -31.37 52.97 -13.79
C ASP A 513 -30.65 52.39 -15.02
N ILE A 514 -29.30 52.37 -15.00
CA ILE A 514 -28.49 51.78 -16.06
C ILE A 514 -28.25 50.31 -15.72
N ILE A 515 -28.77 49.39 -16.53
CA ILE A 515 -28.63 47.96 -16.33
C ILE A 515 -27.67 47.38 -17.37
N ALA A 516 -26.55 46.81 -16.91
CA ALA A 516 -25.61 46.08 -17.76
C ALA A 516 -26.24 44.77 -18.28
N SER A 517 -25.91 44.38 -19.51
CA SER A 517 -26.35 43.10 -20.08
C SER A 517 -25.20 42.39 -20.77
N TYR A 518 -25.08 41.09 -20.54
CA TYR A 518 -24.14 40.20 -21.23
C TYR A 518 -24.71 38.78 -21.21
N LEU A 519 -24.09 37.90 -22.00
CA LEU A 519 -24.32 36.47 -21.97
C LEU A 519 -23.02 35.79 -21.53
N TYR A 520 -23.02 35.18 -20.37
CA TYR A 520 -21.95 34.27 -19.95
C TYR A 520 -22.03 32.98 -20.76
N SER A 521 -20.88 32.44 -21.17
CA SER A 521 -20.75 31.15 -21.86
C SER A 521 -19.40 30.54 -21.52
N ASP A 522 -19.39 29.23 -21.29
CA ASP A 522 -18.22 28.48 -20.84
C ASP A 522 -18.18 27.12 -21.56
N ASP A 523 -16.97 26.63 -21.87
CA ASP A 523 -16.75 25.44 -22.72
C ASP A 523 -16.74 24.11 -21.92
N ASP A 524 -16.68 24.17 -20.58
CA ASP A 524 -16.82 23.05 -19.64
C ASP A 524 -17.97 23.26 -18.62
N THR A 525 -18.94 24.10 -19.03
CA THR A 525 -20.19 24.47 -18.35
C THR A 525 -20.10 24.95 -16.91
N ASP A 526 -18.93 25.46 -16.47
CA ASP A 526 -18.76 25.91 -15.09
C ASP A 526 -19.58 27.21 -14.81
N PRO A 527 -20.25 27.32 -13.65
CA PRO A 527 -21.24 28.36 -13.39
C PRO A 527 -20.63 29.71 -12.97
N GLU A 528 -21.09 30.82 -13.58
CA GLU A 528 -20.56 32.16 -13.32
C GLU A 528 -20.39 32.52 -11.82
N SER A 529 -19.14 32.74 -11.39
CA SER A 529 -18.77 32.91 -9.98
C SER A 529 -17.59 33.88 -9.79
N GLY A 530 -17.92 35.14 -9.53
CA GLY A 530 -16.96 36.20 -9.18
C GLY A 530 -16.46 37.05 -10.36
N SER A 531 -17.25 37.19 -11.42
CA SER A 531 -16.99 38.10 -12.55
C SER A 531 -16.77 39.55 -12.09
N GLU A 532 -15.76 40.22 -12.64
CA GLU A 532 -15.48 41.62 -12.32
C GLU A 532 -16.28 42.58 -13.22
N VAL A 533 -17.02 43.52 -12.63
CA VAL A 533 -17.63 44.66 -13.34
C VAL A 533 -17.04 45.98 -12.84
N ARG A 534 -16.54 46.82 -13.74
CA ARG A 534 -15.93 48.12 -13.42
C ARG A 534 -16.61 49.21 -14.24
N TRP A 535 -17.26 50.17 -13.57
CA TRP A 535 -18.03 51.24 -14.23
C TRP A 535 -17.22 52.52 -14.47
N TYR A 536 -17.54 53.22 -15.55
CA TYR A 536 -16.91 54.47 -15.95
C TYR A 536 -17.98 55.52 -16.31
N ARG A 537 -17.88 56.71 -15.69
CA ARG A 537 -18.71 57.89 -16.00
C ARG A 537 -17.84 58.97 -16.62
N ASN A 538 -18.17 59.40 -17.82
CA ASN A 538 -17.38 60.32 -18.65
C ASN A 538 -15.91 59.89 -18.78
N ASN A 539 -15.67 58.58 -18.91
CA ASN A 539 -14.34 57.93 -18.94
C ASN A 539 -13.57 57.96 -17.59
N ILE A 540 -14.21 58.33 -16.48
CA ILE A 540 -13.65 58.27 -15.11
C ILE A 540 -14.22 57.04 -14.38
N TYR A 541 -13.35 56.16 -13.91
CA TYR A 541 -13.69 54.96 -13.13
C TYR A 541 -14.45 55.29 -11.83
N GLN A 542 -15.49 54.50 -11.51
CA GLN A 542 -16.38 54.65 -10.37
C GLN A 542 -16.30 53.42 -9.42
N PRO A 543 -15.28 53.32 -8.53
CA PRO A 543 -15.09 52.15 -7.67
C PRO A 543 -16.20 51.90 -6.65
N GLN A 544 -17.09 52.87 -6.42
CA GLN A 544 -18.28 52.70 -5.57
C GLN A 544 -19.36 51.83 -6.23
N LEU A 545 -19.20 51.48 -7.50
CA LEU A 545 -20.13 50.68 -8.31
C LEU A 545 -19.50 49.36 -8.77
N ASP A 546 -18.33 49.00 -8.22
CA ASP A 546 -17.64 47.75 -8.52
C ASP A 546 -18.54 46.53 -8.28
N ASP A 547 -18.56 45.62 -9.25
CA ASP A 547 -19.29 44.34 -9.25
C ASP A 547 -20.83 44.47 -9.15
N LEU A 548 -21.37 45.68 -9.31
CA LEU A 548 -22.80 45.92 -9.49
C LEU A 548 -23.20 45.83 -10.96
N ILE A 549 -24.27 45.08 -11.26
CA ILE A 549 -24.88 45.04 -12.61
C ILE A 549 -25.86 46.20 -12.89
N ILE A 550 -26.21 47.00 -11.87
CA ILE A 550 -27.14 48.12 -11.96
C ILE A 550 -26.49 49.38 -11.37
N VAL A 551 -26.52 50.49 -12.12
CA VAL A 551 -26.24 51.84 -11.62
C VAL A 551 -27.56 52.57 -11.45
N GLN A 552 -27.91 52.89 -10.20
CA GLN A 552 -29.17 53.57 -9.91
C GLN A 552 -29.21 55.00 -10.46
N SER A 553 -30.40 55.46 -10.84
CA SER A 553 -30.67 56.76 -11.44
C SER A 553 -30.11 57.96 -10.64
N GLU A 554 -30.00 57.88 -9.30
CA GLU A 554 -29.42 58.96 -8.47
C GLU A 554 -27.92 59.22 -8.73
N TRP A 555 -27.21 58.28 -9.36
CA TRP A 555 -25.82 58.46 -9.78
C TRP A 555 -25.69 59.18 -11.13
N THR A 556 -26.79 59.29 -11.87
CA THR A 556 -26.83 59.80 -13.25
C THR A 556 -27.15 61.30 -13.31
N ASN A 557 -26.61 61.97 -14.33
CA ASN A 557 -26.99 63.33 -14.68
C ASN A 557 -27.21 63.39 -16.20
N LYS A 558 -28.05 64.33 -16.64
CA LYS A 558 -28.20 64.63 -18.06
C LYS A 558 -26.83 64.88 -18.71
N SER A 559 -26.61 64.22 -19.86
CA SER A 559 -25.37 64.23 -20.63
C SER A 559 -24.17 63.51 -19.99
N ASP A 560 -24.34 62.77 -18.88
CA ASP A 560 -23.31 61.79 -18.47
C ASP A 560 -23.23 60.67 -19.51
N GLU A 561 -22.00 60.38 -19.95
CA GLU A 561 -21.64 59.23 -20.79
C GLU A 561 -21.23 58.06 -19.87
N TRP A 562 -21.87 56.90 -20.01
CA TRP A 562 -21.55 55.71 -19.20
C TRP A 562 -21.10 54.53 -20.07
N ASN A 563 -20.11 53.81 -19.56
CA ASN A 563 -19.66 52.51 -20.05
C ASN A 563 -19.12 51.65 -18.90
N TYR A 564 -18.94 50.35 -19.12
CA TYR A 564 -18.30 49.46 -18.16
C TYR A 564 -17.29 48.53 -18.86
N THR A 565 -16.44 47.89 -18.06
CA THR A 565 -15.70 46.69 -18.47
C THR A 565 -16.16 45.51 -17.64
N LEU A 566 -16.28 44.36 -18.28
CA LEU A 566 -16.61 43.08 -17.67
C LEU A 566 -15.43 42.14 -17.88
N ARG A 567 -15.16 41.30 -16.89
CA ARG A 567 -14.23 40.18 -16.98
C ARG A 567 -14.95 38.97 -16.37
N PRO A 568 -15.47 38.03 -17.20
CA PRO A 568 -16.24 36.90 -16.69
C PRO A 568 -15.34 35.98 -15.85
N ARG A 569 -15.95 35.25 -14.91
CA ARG A 569 -15.27 34.31 -14.03
C ARG A 569 -16.17 33.11 -13.72
N ASP A 570 -15.57 31.93 -13.67
CA ASP A 570 -16.18 30.61 -13.47
C ASP A 570 -16.20 30.15 -12.00
N GLY A 571 -15.27 30.65 -11.18
CA GLY A 571 -15.02 30.17 -9.82
C GLY A 571 -13.54 29.87 -9.54
N LYS A 572 -12.78 29.59 -10.60
CA LYS A 572 -11.37 29.21 -10.66
C LYS A 572 -10.56 30.22 -11.50
N GLU A 573 -10.65 30.17 -12.83
CA GLU A 573 -9.94 31.01 -13.80
C GLU A 573 -10.67 32.35 -14.06
N PHE A 574 -10.09 33.21 -14.91
CA PHE A 574 -10.69 34.48 -15.31
C PHE A 574 -10.68 34.60 -16.83
N GLY A 575 -11.86 34.76 -17.40
CA GLY A 575 -12.03 35.03 -18.82
C GLY A 575 -11.48 36.39 -19.27
N ARG A 576 -11.60 36.62 -20.58
CA ARG A 576 -11.05 37.82 -21.23
C ARG A 576 -11.78 39.10 -20.81
N LEU A 577 -11.01 40.13 -20.47
CA LEU A 577 -11.54 41.49 -20.25
C LEU A 577 -12.19 42.03 -21.54
N VAL A 578 -13.48 42.38 -21.44
CA VAL A 578 -14.32 42.93 -22.50
C VAL A 578 -14.86 44.31 -22.11
N HIS A 579 -15.15 45.13 -23.11
CA HIS A 579 -15.64 46.50 -22.95
C HIS A 579 -17.06 46.60 -23.51
N SER A 580 -18.00 47.21 -22.77
CA SER A 580 -19.32 47.52 -23.32
C SER A 580 -19.27 48.73 -24.26
N GLY A 581 -20.37 48.94 -24.98
CA GLY A 581 -20.63 50.19 -25.70
C GLY A 581 -20.78 51.39 -24.76
N LYS A 582 -21.22 52.53 -25.30
CA LYS A 582 -21.49 53.74 -24.51
C LYS A 582 -22.96 54.14 -24.61
N VAL A 583 -23.53 54.56 -23.48
CA VAL A 583 -24.86 55.18 -23.40
C VAL A 583 -24.75 56.59 -22.84
N THR A 584 -25.65 57.48 -23.26
CA THR A 584 -25.68 58.89 -22.83
C THR A 584 -27.03 59.20 -22.22
N ILE A 585 -27.04 59.73 -20.99
CA ILE A 585 -28.26 59.99 -20.24
C ILE A 585 -29.00 61.21 -20.79
N MET A 586 -30.23 61.01 -21.25
CA MET A 586 -31.13 62.04 -21.76
C MET A 586 -31.91 62.73 -20.62
N ASN A 587 -32.62 63.82 -20.94
CA ASN A 587 -33.44 64.56 -19.98
C ASN A 587 -34.84 63.96 -19.93
N THR A 588 -35.28 63.45 -18.77
CA THR A 588 -36.68 63.06 -18.55
C THR A 588 -37.60 64.25 -18.81
N ASP A 589 -38.77 64.05 -19.41
CA ASP A 589 -39.72 65.15 -19.60
C ASP A 589 -40.24 65.69 -18.24
N PRO A 590 -40.39 67.02 -18.08
CA PRO A 590 -40.72 67.61 -16.80
C PRO A 590 -42.20 67.40 -16.42
N GLU A 591 -42.46 66.57 -15.41
CA GLU A 591 -43.81 66.37 -14.90
C GLU A 591 -44.38 67.64 -14.20
N ALA A 592 -45.46 68.18 -14.76
CA ALA A 592 -46.20 69.30 -14.18
C ALA A 592 -47.12 68.85 -13.03
N ASN A 593 -46.53 68.41 -11.92
CA ASN A 593 -47.28 68.03 -10.73
C ASN A 593 -47.88 69.25 -10.00
N ASN A 594 -49.07 69.07 -9.41
CA ASN A 594 -49.84 70.08 -8.66
C ASN A 594 -50.31 71.32 -9.46
N ILE A 595 -50.91 71.11 -10.64
CA ILE A 595 -51.58 72.18 -11.41
C ILE A 595 -52.79 72.72 -10.63
N ALA A 596 -52.64 73.92 -10.06
CA ALA A 596 -53.72 74.67 -9.43
C ALA A 596 -54.08 75.92 -10.26
N LEU A 597 -55.38 76.22 -10.36
CA LEU A 597 -55.87 77.47 -10.96
C LEU A 597 -56.11 78.49 -9.84
N ASP A 598 -55.40 79.62 -9.89
CA ASP A 598 -55.52 80.73 -8.94
C ASP A 598 -55.86 82.04 -9.68
N PRO A 599 -56.93 82.78 -9.31
CA PRO A 599 -57.95 82.41 -8.33
C PRO A 599 -58.88 81.29 -8.83
N GLY A 600 -59.12 80.29 -7.98
CA GLY A 600 -60.05 79.17 -8.23
C GLY A 600 -61.54 79.55 -8.31
N ASN A 601 -61.85 80.84 -8.42
CA ASN A 601 -63.17 81.41 -8.70
C ASN A 601 -62.98 82.67 -9.57
N PRO A 602 -63.05 82.56 -10.91
CA PRO A 602 -63.11 83.73 -11.78
C PRO A 602 -64.47 84.42 -11.64
N TYR A 603 -64.46 85.73 -11.38
CA TYR A 603 -65.67 86.55 -11.37
C TYR A 603 -66.11 86.89 -12.81
N THR A 604 -67.43 86.93 -13.03
CA THR A 604 -68.11 87.27 -14.30
C THR A 604 -68.29 88.77 -14.48
#